data_AF-A0A3E1ENR1-F1
#
_entry.id   AF-A0A3E1ENR1-F1
#
_cell.length_a   1.000
_cell.length_b   1.000
_cell.length_c   1.000
_cell.angle_alpha   90.00
_cell.angle_beta   90.00
_cell.angle_gamma   90.00
#
_symmetry.space_group_name_H-M   'P 1'
#
loop_
_entity.id
_entity.type
_entity.pdbx_description
1 polymer ?
#
loop_
_entity_poly.entity_id
_entity_poly.type
_entity_poly.pdbx_seq_one_letter_code
_entity_poly.pdbx_strand_id
1 'polypeptide(L)' 'MTLAAGDYWWCSCGRSKTQPFCDGSHKGTGLAPVKFTLTEEKTVAMCACKHSGKEPFCDGSHAKLPE' A
#
# COMPACT_ATOMS: atom_id res chain seq x y z
N MET A 1 10.44 2.48 3.83
CA MET A 1 10.98 1.10 3.80
C MET A 1 11.78 0.92 2.52
N THR A 2 12.83 0.10 2.53
CA THR A 2 13.60 -0.24 1.32
C THR A 2 13.03 -1.50 0.69
N LEU A 3 12.76 -1.46 -0.61
CA LEU A 3 12.23 -2.58 -1.39
C LEU A 3 13.19 -2.85 -2.55
N ALA A 4 13.48 -4.14 -2.80
CA ALA A 4 14.24 -4.57 -3.96
C ALA A 4 13.45 -4.35 -5.27
N ALA A 5 14.10 -4.56 -6.41
CA ALA A 5 13.39 -4.67 -7.68
C ALA A 5 12.41 -5.86 -7.63
N GLY A 6 11.20 -5.67 -8.15
CA GLY A 6 10.19 -6.72 -8.16
C GLY A 6 8.76 -6.21 -8.26
N ASP A 7 7.84 -7.17 -8.36
CA ASP A 7 6.41 -6.94 -8.32
C ASP A 7 5.88 -7.03 -6.89
N TYR A 8 5.09 -6.04 -6.51
CA TYR A 8 4.51 -5.93 -5.19
C TYR A 8 3.00 -5.67 -5.28
N TRP A 9 2.28 -6.14 -4.27
CA TRP A 9 0.84 -5.94 -4.13
C TRP A 9 0.55 -5.17 -2.85
N TRP A 10 0.22 -3.90 -2.99
CA TRP A 10 -0.15 -3.05 -1.87
C TRP A 10 -1.57 -3.37 -1.39
N CYS A 11 -1.74 -3.40 -0.07
CA CYS A 11 -3.04 -3.57 0.56
C CYS A 11 -3.84 -2.27 0.48
N SER A 12 -4.88 -2.25 -0.37
CA SER A 12 -5.86 -1.18 -0.48
C SER A 12 -7.00 -1.29 0.55
N CYS A 13 -7.30 -2.50 1.03
CA CYS A 13 -8.47 -2.74 1.89
C CYS A 13 -8.29 -2.41 3.38
N GLY A 14 -7.07 -2.10 3.83
CA GLY A 14 -6.77 -1.83 5.24
C GLY A 14 -6.76 -3.05 6.17
N ARG A 15 -7.19 -4.24 5.71
CA ARG A 15 -7.36 -5.44 6.56
C ARG A 15 -6.14 -6.36 6.66
N SER A 16 -5.10 -6.13 5.86
CA SER A 16 -3.92 -7.01 5.87
C SER A 16 -3.23 -7.01 7.22
N LYS A 17 -2.77 -8.18 7.66
CA LYS A 17 -1.91 -8.37 8.84
C LYS A 17 -0.43 -8.17 8.52
N THR A 18 -0.07 -8.11 7.23
CA THR A 18 1.30 -7.89 6.74
C THR A 18 1.44 -6.55 6.03
N GLN A 19 0.81 -5.50 6.58
CA GLN A 19 0.91 -4.14 6.06
C GLN A 19 2.39 -3.76 5.78
N PRO A 20 2.67 -3.07 4.66
CA PRO A 20 1.72 -2.43 3.74
C PRO A 20 1.21 -3.36 2.62
N PHE A 21 1.58 -4.64 2.61
CA PHE A 21 1.31 -5.55 1.51
C PHE A 21 0.02 -6.35 1.71
N CYS A 22 -0.50 -6.87 0.61
CA CYS A 22 -1.68 -7.72 0.63
C CYS A 22 -1.34 -9.15 1.09
N ASP A 23 -2.11 -9.67 2.04
CA ASP A 23 -2.06 -11.06 2.53
C ASP A 23 -3.30 -11.89 2.14
N GLY A 24 -4.21 -11.31 1.35
CA GLY A 24 -5.49 -11.94 0.98
C GLY A 24 -6.67 -11.58 1.88
N SER A 25 -6.48 -10.80 2.95
CA SER A 25 -7.56 -10.35 3.85
C SER A 25 -8.60 -9.41 3.19
N HIS A 26 -8.40 -9.05 1.91
CA HIS A 26 -9.37 -8.31 1.11
C HIS A 26 -10.55 -9.15 0.60
N LYS A 27 -10.47 -10.49 0.69
CA LYS A 27 -11.58 -11.37 0.24
C LYS A 27 -12.89 -10.98 0.93
N GLY A 28 -13.95 -10.81 0.13
CA GLY A 28 -15.28 -10.43 0.60
C GLY A 28 -15.52 -8.93 0.77
N THR A 29 -14.52 -8.06 0.58
CA THR A 29 -14.73 -6.59 0.65
C THR A 29 -15.07 -5.95 -0.69
N GLY A 30 -14.94 -6.68 -1.81
CA GLY A 30 -15.02 -6.13 -3.15
C GLY A 30 -13.80 -5.29 -3.57
N LEU A 31 -12.81 -5.15 -2.69
CA LEU A 31 -11.55 -4.44 -2.97
C LEU A 31 -10.48 -5.42 -3.44
N ALA A 32 -9.62 -4.96 -4.36
CA ALA A 32 -8.47 -5.71 -4.85
C ALA A 32 -7.16 -4.97 -4.51
N PRO A 33 -6.05 -5.69 -4.28
CA PRO A 33 -4.76 -5.06 -4.06
C PRO A 33 -4.25 -4.34 -5.30
N VAL A 34 -3.45 -3.28 -5.11
CA VAL A 34 -2.85 -2.53 -6.21
C VAL A 34 -1.48 -3.11 -6.51
N LYS A 35 -1.30 -3.58 -7.74
CA LYS A 35 0.02 -4.04 -8.22
C LYS A 35 0.89 -2.84 -8.59
N PHE A 36 2.14 -2.85 -8.15
CA PHE A 36 3.18 -1.95 -8.65
C PHE A 36 4.49 -2.70 -8.83
N THR A 37 5.35 -2.18 -9.70
CA THR A 37 6.65 -2.77 -10.02
C THR A 37 7.75 -1.77 -9.73
N LEU A 38 8.83 -2.24 -9.09
CA LEU A 38 10.07 -1.50 -8.96
C LEU A 38 11.11 -2.12 -9.89
N THR A 39 11.75 -1.29 -10.71
CA THR A 39 12.80 -1.71 -11.65
C THR A 39 14.18 -1.85 -11.00
N GLU A 40 14.34 -1.26 -9.81
CA GLU A 40 15.56 -1.25 -9.02
C GLU A 40 15.22 -1.15 -7.53
N GLU A 41 16.20 -1.40 -6.67
CA GLU A 41 16.01 -1.21 -5.23
C GLU A 41 15.77 0.27 -4.92
N LYS A 42 14.73 0.54 -4.11
CA LYS A 42 14.37 1.91 -3.74
C LYS A 42 13.83 2.01 -2.33
N THR A 43 14.20 3.08 -1.64
CA THR A 43 13.52 3.50 -0.41
C THR A 43 12.23 4.22 -0.78
N VAL A 44 11.10 3.67 -0.35
CA VAL A 44 9.77 4.21 -0.62
C VAL A 44 8.99 4.44 0.67
N ALA A 45 8.12 5.45 0.65
CA ALA A 45 7.10 5.65 1.67
C ALA A 45 5.79 5.03 1.18
N MET A 46 5.35 3.94 1.80
CA MET A 46 4.11 3.25 1.43
C MET A 46 2.92 3.84 2.18
N CYS A 47 1.76 3.92 1.53
CA CYS A 47 0.54 4.41 2.17
C CYS A 47 -0.01 3.39 3.19
N ALA A 48 -0.08 3.79 4.46
CA ALA A 48 -0.72 2.99 5.51
C ALA A 48 -2.19 3.36 5.74
N CYS A 49 -2.58 4.63 5.58
CA CYS A 49 -3.94 5.11 5.88
C CYS A 49 -5.00 4.76 4.83
N LYS A 50 -4.60 4.39 3.61
CA LYS A 50 -5.49 4.07 2.46
C LYS A 50 -6.24 5.26 1.84
N HIS A 51 -5.82 6.48 2.16
CA HIS A 51 -6.41 7.72 1.62
C HIS A 51 -5.45 8.53 0.74
N SER A 52 -4.36 7.92 0.25
CA SER A 52 -3.42 8.64 -0.61
C SER A 52 -3.99 8.83 -2.01
N GLY A 53 -3.87 10.04 -2.57
CA GLY A 53 -4.12 10.29 -3.99
C GLY A 53 -2.98 9.82 -4.91
N LYS A 54 -1.90 9.28 -4.33
CA LYS A 54 -0.74 8.72 -5.05
C LYS A 54 -0.50 7.26 -4.65
N GLU A 55 -1.57 6.50 -4.42
CA GLU A 55 -1.47 5.07 -4.14
C GLU A 55 -0.56 4.37 -5.18
N PRO A 56 0.31 3.44 -4.74
CA PRO A 56 0.42 2.85 -3.40
C PRO A 56 1.30 3.64 -2.41
N PHE A 57 1.83 4.79 -2.83
CA PHE A 57 2.81 5.57 -2.05
C PHE A 57 2.15 6.58 -1.12
N CYS A 58 2.88 7.03 -0.10
CA CYS A 58 2.43 8.07 0.81
C CYS A 58 2.59 9.45 0.16
N ASP A 59 1.55 10.27 0.26
CA ASP A 59 1.52 11.68 -0.17
C ASP A 59 1.22 12.64 1.00
N GLY A 60 1.24 12.14 2.24
CA GLY A 60 0.93 12.91 3.43
C GLY A 60 -0.56 13.09 3.73
N SER A 61 -1.48 12.53 2.92
CA SER A 61 -2.94 12.70 3.14
C SER A 61 -3.43 12.23 4.51
N HIS A 62 -2.71 11.31 5.16
CA HIS A 62 -3.00 10.86 6.53
C HIS A 62 -3.00 12.00 7.57
N ALA A 63 -2.24 13.07 7.34
CA ALA A 63 -2.14 14.20 8.27
C ALA A 63 -3.44 15.04 8.33
N LYS A 64 -4.40 14.79 7.43
CA LYS A 64 -5.69 15.50 7.34
C LYS A 64 -6.87 14.64 7.78
N LEU A 65 -6.63 13.38 8.16
CA LEU A 65 -7.68 12.49 8.62
C LEU A 65 -8.01 12.79 10.10
N PRO A 66 -9.29 12.66 10.50
CA PRO A 66 -9.63 12.68 11.92
C PRO A 66 -8.95 11.52 12.66
N GLU A 67 -8.67 11.74 13.95
CA GLU A 67 -8.17 10.70 14.86
C GLU A 67 -9.17 9.55 15.05
#